data_AF-V8BZB3-F1
#
_entry.id   AF-V8BZB3-F1
#
_cell.length_a   1.000
_cell.length_b   1.000
_cell.length_c   1.000
_cell.angle_alpha   90.00
_cell.angle_beta   90.00
_cell.angle_gamma   90.00
#
_symmetry.space_group_name_H-M   'P 1'
#
loop_
_entity.id
_entity.type
_entity.pdbx_description
1 polymer ?
#
loop_
_entity_poly.entity_id
_entity_poly.type
_entity_poly.pdbx_seq_one_letter_code
_entity_poly.pdbx_strand_id
1 'polypeptide(L)'
;MKKKISLLGLILILVLSFTGCGKSETTEYDQTTMEQYADTIISAFSSMSEEDMDYYENLRDLNLDITLLQAQLPIDGSDFLTMIESWKASQEECGAYIEHGDWTMKVSHDGATLSSEGKFEDRDAEIAFTFNEKSDMESMTVSAHYTTGEILKKAGLNTILGMGTVFVVLIFISFIIYLLGFIPKLQKKLSGKGKAAEEKKETPVQAAPAPAVSAPQAAGTDDGELAAVIAAAIAASEGTSTDGFVVRSIKRRKSNKWN
;
A
#
# COMPACT_ATOMS: atom_id res chain seq x y z
N MET A 1 -3.27 54.77 40.33
CA MET A 1 -3.18 54.32 38.92
C MET A 1 -1.78 53.92 38.47
N LYS A 2 -0.68 54.42 39.08
CA LYS A 2 0.71 54.09 38.67
C LYS A 2 1.17 52.64 38.96
N LYS A 3 0.72 52.00 40.05
CA LYS A 3 1.12 50.62 40.41
C LYS A 3 0.50 49.54 39.51
N LYS A 4 -0.71 49.75 38.98
CA LYS A 4 -1.41 48.79 38.11
C LYS A 4 -0.84 48.78 36.69
N ILE A 5 -0.37 49.93 36.21
CA ILE A 5 0.30 50.08 34.90
C ILE A 5 1.69 49.43 34.94
N SER A 6 2.40 49.54 36.07
CA SER A 6 3.70 48.88 36.28
C SER A 6 3.58 47.35 36.33
N LEU A 7 2.49 46.82 36.90
CA LEU A 7 2.27 45.36 36.98
C LEU A 7 1.85 44.78 35.62
N LEU A 8 1.02 45.51 34.86
CA LEU A 8 0.63 45.15 33.49
C LEU A 8 1.84 45.19 32.53
N GLY A 9 2.75 46.15 32.69
CA GLY A 9 3.99 46.20 31.91
C GLY A 9 4.94 45.04 32.23
N LEU A 10 5.05 44.64 33.50
CA LEU A 10 5.88 43.50 33.90
C LEU A 10 5.33 42.16 33.40
N ILE A 11 4.01 41.98 33.43
CA ILE A 11 3.34 40.77 32.89
C ILE A 11 3.44 40.73 31.37
N LEU A 12 3.32 41.86 30.67
CA LEU A 12 3.51 41.94 29.22
C LEU A 12 4.95 41.60 28.82
N ILE A 13 5.94 42.05 29.60
CA ILE A 13 7.36 41.71 29.41
C ILE A 13 7.63 40.23 29.70
N LEU A 14 6.97 39.63 30.71
CA LEU A 14 7.10 38.20 31.04
C LEU A 14 6.46 37.28 29.98
N VAL A 15 5.36 37.71 29.36
CA VAL A 15 4.71 36.97 28.25
C VAL A 15 5.50 37.13 26.95
N LEU A 16 6.14 38.27 26.73
CA LEU A 16 7.07 38.51 25.61
C LEU A 16 8.45 37.84 25.80
N SER A 17 8.83 37.45 27.01
CA SER A 17 10.05 36.66 27.25
C SER A 17 9.83 35.14 27.15
N PHE A 18 8.59 34.69 26.91
CA PHE A 18 8.26 33.31 26.51
C PHE A 18 8.07 33.13 24.99
N THR A 19 8.18 34.20 24.21
CA THR A 19 8.10 34.19 22.75
C THR A 19 9.38 34.80 22.16
N GLY A 20 10.50 34.10 22.31
CA GLY A 20 11.77 34.67 21.85
C GLY A 20 13.04 33.88 22.13
N CYS A 21 12.98 32.54 22.13
CA CYS A 21 14.12 31.71 21.74
C CYS A 21 13.62 30.34 21.26
N GLY A 22 12.68 30.35 20.32
CA GLY A 22 12.65 29.31 19.30
C GLY A 22 13.55 29.78 18.18
N LYS A 23 14.86 29.89 18.45
CA LYS A 23 15.81 29.74 17.36
C LYS A 23 15.56 28.30 16.94
N SER A 24 14.79 28.08 15.87
CA SER A 24 15.08 26.90 15.08
C SER A 24 16.58 27.04 14.84
N GLU A 25 17.37 26.16 15.43
CA GLU A 25 18.68 25.92 14.89
C GLU A 25 18.36 25.55 13.46
N THR A 26 18.48 26.54 12.58
CA THR A 26 18.54 26.29 11.16
C THR A 26 19.87 25.59 11.09
N THR A 27 19.86 24.27 11.21
CA THR A 27 21.02 23.46 10.90
C THR A 27 21.43 23.92 9.52
N GLU A 28 22.50 24.69 9.47
CA GLU A 28 23.02 25.20 8.22
C GLU A 28 23.65 23.98 7.56
N TYR A 29 22.85 23.33 6.72
CA TYR A 29 23.29 22.16 5.98
C TYR A 29 24.42 22.57 5.05
N ASP A 30 25.59 21.98 5.25
CA ASP A 30 26.71 22.16 4.33
C ASP A 30 26.50 21.27 3.11
N GLN A 31 25.93 21.87 2.06
CA GLN A 31 25.68 21.20 0.79
C GLN A 31 26.95 20.55 0.23
N THR A 32 28.12 21.18 0.36
CA THR A 32 29.37 20.64 -0.20
C THR A 32 29.77 19.35 0.50
N THR A 33 29.61 19.31 1.83
CA THR A 33 29.90 18.12 2.63
C THR A 33 28.90 17.00 2.32
N MET A 34 27.61 17.32 2.14
CA MET A 34 26.58 16.35 1.76
C MET A 34 26.80 15.76 0.36
N GLU A 35 27.19 16.59 -0.60
CA GLU A 35 27.57 16.15 -1.95
C GLU A 35 28.75 15.16 -1.88
N GLN A 36 29.77 15.46 -1.06
CA GLN A 36 30.89 14.54 -0.85
C GLN A 36 30.45 13.18 -0.28
N TYR A 37 29.51 13.17 0.66
CA TYR A 37 28.97 11.91 1.20
C TYR A 37 28.21 11.13 0.14
N ALA A 38 27.33 11.79 -0.62
CA ALA A 38 26.58 11.18 -1.71
C ALA A 38 27.50 10.59 -2.78
N ASP A 39 28.51 11.36 -3.21
CA ASP A 39 29.50 10.92 -4.21
C ASP A 39 30.35 9.75 -3.71
N THR A 40 30.70 9.75 -2.42
CA THR A 40 31.44 8.65 -1.81
C THR A 40 30.63 7.36 -1.83
N ILE A 41 29.34 7.43 -1.49
CA ILE A 41 28.44 6.28 -1.51
C ILE A 41 28.19 5.78 -2.93
N ILE A 42 27.89 6.67 -3.88
CA ILE A 42 27.72 6.29 -5.30
C ILE A 42 28.99 5.64 -5.83
N SER A 43 30.16 6.19 -5.51
CA SER A 43 31.45 5.61 -5.93
C SER A 43 31.70 4.24 -5.30
N ALA A 44 31.37 4.07 -4.02
CA ALA A 44 31.48 2.77 -3.35
C ALA A 44 30.55 1.75 -4.02
N PHE A 45 29.27 2.07 -4.17
CA PHE A 45 28.27 1.17 -4.74
C PHE A 45 28.51 0.85 -6.21
N SER A 46 28.98 1.80 -7.03
CA SER A 46 29.33 1.54 -8.43
C SER A 46 30.60 0.71 -8.59
N SER A 47 31.49 0.70 -7.59
CA SER A 47 32.73 -0.10 -7.61
C SER A 47 32.56 -1.52 -7.06
N MET A 48 31.52 -1.76 -6.28
CA MET A 48 31.26 -3.03 -5.61
C MET A 48 30.44 -3.97 -6.49
N SER A 49 30.74 -5.26 -6.42
CA SER A 49 29.86 -6.29 -6.99
C SER A 49 28.65 -6.56 -6.09
N GLU A 50 27.60 -7.19 -6.62
CA GLU A 50 26.47 -7.64 -5.79
C GLU A 50 26.92 -8.59 -4.68
N GLU A 51 27.92 -9.44 -4.94
CA GLU A 51 28.51 -10.35 -3.96
C GLU A 51 29.19 -9.59 -2.81
N ASP A 52 29.87 -8.48 -3.12
CA ASP A 52 30.45 -7.60 -2.11
C ASP A 52 29.36 -6.88 -1.31
N MET A 53 28.26 -6.48 -1.95
CA MET A 53 27.11 -5.88 -1.25
C MET A 53 26.42 -6.88 -0.32
N ASP A 54 26.24 -8.11 -0.77
CA ASP A 54 25.69 -9.21 0.05
C ASP A 54 26.53 -9.48 1.30
N TYR A 55 27.85 -9.29 1.22
CA TYR A 55 28.71 -9.40 2.40
C TYR A 55 28.32 -8.40 3.49
N TYR A 56 28.02 -7.14 3.13
CA TYR A 56 27.60 -6.11 4.09
C TYR A 56 26.24 -6.44 4.72
N GLU A 57 25.29 -6.97 3.96
CA GLU A 57 23.99 -7.44 4.49
C GLU A 57 24.14 -8.56 5.51
N ASN A 58 25.21 -9.35 5.41
CA ASN A 58 25.51 -10.45 6.33
C ASN A 58 26.43 -10.06 7.49
N LEU A 59 26.92 -8.81 7.55
CA LEU A 59 27.69 -8.31 8.68
C LEU A 59 26.79 -8.10 9.90
N ARG A 60 27.37 -8.26 11.09
CA ARG A 60 26.70 -7.84 12.33
C ARG A 60 26.65 -6.32 12.36
N ASP A 61 25.51 -5.75 12.73
CA ASP A 61 25.23 -4.30 12.79
C ASP A 61 26.41 -3.48 13.37
N LEU A 62 26.94 -3.88 14.53
CA LEU A 62 28.05 -3.18 15.18
C LEU A 62 29.34 -3.10 14.33
N ASN A 63 29.65 -4.14 13.54
CA ASN A 63 30.84 -4.13 12.68
C ASN A 63 30.63 -3.22 11.46
N LEU A 64 29.40 -3.16 10.96
CA LEU A 64 29.02 -2.27 9.87
C LEU A 64 29.14 -0.81 10.33
N ASP A 65 28.57 -0.48 11.50
CA ASP A 65 28.67 0.87 12.10
C ASP A 65 30.12 1.31 12.30
N ILE A 66 31.00 0.42 12.78
CA ILE A 66 32.43 0.72 12.93
C ILE A 66 33.08 1.02 11.58
N THR A 67 32.72 0.27 10.53
CA THR A 67 33.27 0.46 9.19
C THR A 67 32.82 1.80 8.60
N LEU A 68 31.53 2.14 8.74
CA LEU A 68 30.95 3.40 8.29
C LEU A 68 31.56 4.60 9.03
N LEU A 69 31.76 4.47 10.35
CA LEU A 69 32.43 5.47 11.17
C LEU A 69 33.90 5.69 10.74
N GLN A 70 34.62 4.61 10.38
CA GLN A 70 35.98 4.71 9.85
C GLN A 70 36.04 5.37 8.47
N ALA A 71 34.99 5.17 7.65
CA ALA A 71 34.81 5.86 6.38
C ALA A 71 34.36 7.32 6.54
N GLN A 72 34.14 7.79 7.78
CA GLN A 72 33.64 9.13 8.11
C GLN A 72 32.27 9.44 7.49
N LEU A 73 31.45 8.41 7.24
CA LEU A 73 30.10 8.58 6.74
C LEU A 73 29.13 8.67 7.94
N PRO A 74 28.36 9.77 8.07
CA PRO A 74 27.38 9.91 9.14
C PRO A 74 26.11 9.15 8.76
N ILE A 75 26.16 7.82 8.83
CA ILE A 75 25.05 6.94 8.46
C ILE A 75 25.04 5.73 9.39
N ASP A 76 23.84 5.34 9.83
CA ASP A 76 23.63 4.14 10.62
C ASP A 76 23.69 2.89 9.74
N GLY A 77 24.16 1.77 10.27
CA GLY A 77 24.28 0.52 9.51
C GLY A 77 22.96 0.06 8.88
N SER A 78 21.83 0.21 9.57
CA SER A 78 20.52 -0.14 9.00
C SER A 78 20.19 0.68 7.76
N ASP A 79 20.43 1.98 7.83
CA ASP A 79 20.11 2.92 6.76
C ASP A 79 21.02 2.64 5.55
N PHE A 80 22.29 2.38 5.79
CA PHE A 80 23.23 1.95 4.75
C PHE A 80 22.77 0.67 4.03
N LEU A 81 22.25 -0.34 4.75
CA LEU A 81 21.71 -1.54 4.13
C LEU A 81 20.48 -1.24 3.26
N THR A 82 19.57 -0.35 3.70
CA THR A 82 18.44 0.05 2.86
C THR A 82 18.88 0.80 1.59
N MET A 83 20.01 1.52 1.65
CA MET A 83 20.59 2.16 0.48
C MET A 83 21.19 1.14 -0.48
N ILE A 84 21.84 0.08 0.02
CA ILE A 84 22.30 -1.05 -0.80
C ILE A 84 21.12 -1.69 -1.53
N GLU A 85 20.03 -1.98 -0.81
CA GLU A 85 18.82 -2.57 -1.41
C GLU A 85 18.24 -1.66 -2.50
N SER A 86 18.14 -0.35 -2.22
CA SER A 86 17.65 0.63 -3.19
C SER A 86 18.56 0.75 -4.42
N TRP A 87 19.87 0.68 -4.22
CA TRP A 87 20.85 0.70 -5.31
C TRP A 87 20.73 -0.56 -6.17
N LYS A 88 20.67 -1.76 -5.58
CA LYS A 88 20.47 -3.02 -6.31
C LYS A 88 19.18 -2.99 -7.15
N ALA A 89 18.07 -2.60 -6.55
CA ALA A 89 16.80 -2.45 -7.25
C ALA A 89 16.91 -1.44 -8.41
N SER A 90 17.67 -0.36 -8.23
CA SER A 90 17.90 0.62 -9.28
C SER A 90 18.73 0.08 -10.45
N GLN A 91 19.72 -0.76 -10.18
CA GLN A 91 20.57 -1.37 -11.20
C GLN A 91 19.79 -2.41 -12.00
N GLU A 92 18.89 -3.19 -11.36
CA GLU A 92 17.97 -4.09 -12.05
C GLU A 92 16.98 -3.31 -12.95
N GLU A 93 16.55 -2.13 -12.51
CA GLU A 93 15.54 -1.34 -13.21
C GLU A 93 16.12 -0.46 -14.31
N CYS A 94 17.26 0.19 -14.07
CA CYS A 94 17.84 1.25 -14.89
C CYS A 94 19.14 0.87 -15.60
N GLY A 95 19.71 -0.30 -15.32
CA GLY A 95 21.01 -0.72 -15.83
C GLY A 95 22.16 -0.13 -15.02
N ALA A 96 23.41 -0.30 -15.49
CA ALA A 96 24.56 0.18 -14.73
C ALA A 96 24.65 1.71 -14.67
N TYR A 97 24.97 2.24 -13.48
CA TYR A 97 25.28 3.65 -13.29
C TYR A 97 26.47 4.12 -14.16
N ILE A 98 26.32 5.29 -14.78
CA ILE A 98 27.36 5.92 -15.62
C ILE A 98 27.86 7.22 -14.97
N GLU A 99 26.97 8.19 -14.76
CA GLU A 99 27.29 9.51 -14.22
C GLU A 99 26.03 10.18 -13.65
N HIS A 100 26.19 11.26 -12.89
CA HIS A 100 25.09 12.15 -12.49
C HIS A 100 25.46 13.61 -12.73
N GLY A 101 24.45 14.47 -12.83
CA GLY A 101 24.60 15.91 -13.02
C GLY A 101 24.86 16.68 -11.71
N ASP A 102 24.69 18.00 -11.76
CA ASP A 102 24.85 18.85 -10.57
C ASP A 102 23.80 18.54 -9.49
N TRP A 103 24.24 18.50 -8.25
CA TRP A 103 23.37 18.30 -7.10
C TRP A 103 22.52 19.54 -6.80
N THR A 104 21.27 19.30 -6.41
CA THR A 104 20.33 20.30 -5.95
C THR A 104 19.84 19.95 -4.55
N MET A 105 20.06 20.84 -3.58
CA MET A 105 19.58 20.66 -2.21
C MET A 105 18.23 21.34 -1.97
N LYS A 106 17.31 20.63 -1.30
CA LYS A 106 16.04 21.15 -0.80
C LYS A 106 15.98 20.90 0.70
N VAL A 107 15.84 21.97 1.48
CA VAL A 107 15.74 21.90 2.95
C VAL A 107 14.27 21.92 3.37
N SER A 108 13.90 21.07 4.30
CA SER A 108 12.58 20.95 4.91
C SER A 108 12.66 21.11 6.44
N HIS A 109 11.54 20.96 7.14
CA HIS A 109 11.55 21.00 8.61
C HIS A 109 12.26 19.78 9.20
N ASP A 110 12.11 18.61 8.57
CA ASP A 110 12.53 17.32 9.13
C ASP A 110 13.92 16.89 8.62
N GLY A 111 14.56 17.69 7.77
CA GLY A 111 15.75 17.24 7.06
C GLY A 111 16.08 18.02 5.80
N ALA A 112 17.13 17.59 5.10
CA ALA A 112 17.50 18.03 3.76
C ALA A 112 17.40 16.88 2.76
N THR A 113 17.08 17.20 1.50
CA THR A 113 17.12 16.26 0.38
C THR A 113 18.08 16.79 -0.67
N LEU A 114 19.06 15.97 -1.06
CA LEU A 114 19.99 16.26 -2.14
C LEU A 114 19.58 15.40 -3.34
N SER A 115 19.25 16.02 -4.48
CA SER A 115 18.88 15.28 -5.69
C SER A 115 19.69 15.68 -6.92
N SER A 116 19.92 14.72 -7.81
CA SER A 116 20.60 14.91 -9.09
C SER A 116 19.99 13.99 -10.15
N GLU A 117 20.10 14.41 -11.41
CA GLU A 117 19.74 13.59 -12.56
C GLU A 117 20.88 12.62 -12.86
N GLY A 118 20.62 11.32 -12.73
CA GLY A 118 21.55 10.23 -12.99
C GLY A 118 21.32 9.59 -14.36
N LYS A 119 22.42 9.32 -15.07
CA LYS A 119 22.42 8.52 -16.29
C LYS A 119 22.82 7.09 -15.99
N PHE A 120 22.01 6.16 -16.45
CA PHE A 120 22.26 4.72 -16.37
C PHE A 120 22.17 4.12 -17.77
N GLU A 121 22.67 2.90 -17.95
CA GLU A 121 22.75 2.25 -19.27
C GLU A 121 21.40 2.09 -19.99
N ASP A 122 20.33 1.74 -19.27
CA ASP A 122 19.02 1.46 -19.87
C ASP A 122 18.06 2.66 -19.85
N ARG A 123 18.12 3.50 -18.81
CA ARG A 123 17.31 4.73 -18.69
C ARG A 123 17.88 5.71 -17.68
N ASP A 124 17.59 6.98 -17.87
CA ASP A 124 17.89 8.02 -16.89
C ASP A 124 16.99 7.88 -15.65
N ALA A 125 17.47 8.35 -14.50
CA ALA A 125 16.76 8.30 -13.23
C ALA A 125 17.14 9.46 -12.31
N GLU A 126 16.20 9.92 -11.47
CA GLU A 126 16.52 10.88 -10.41
C GLU A 126 17.12 10.15 -9.21
N ILE A 127 18.36 10.51 -8.84
CA ILE A 127 19.02 10.02 -7.62
C ILE A 127 18.73 11.04 -6.52
N ALA A 128 18.22 10.59 -5.37
CA ALA A 128 17.96 11.47 -4.23
C ALA A 128 18.41 10.84 -2.91
N PHE A 129 19.15 11.62 -2.12
CA PHE A 129 19.56 11.31 -0.76
C PHE A 129 18.79 12.16 0.25
N THR A 130 18.38 11.57 1.37
CA THR A 130 17.76 12.30 2.48
C THR A 130 18.69 12.33 3.70
N PHE A 131 18.67 13.46 4.39
CA PHE A 131 19.46 13.71 5.58
C PHE A 131 18.55 14.25 6.69
N ASN A 132 18.79 13.83 7.93
CA ASN A 132 18.02 14.27 9.09
C ASN A 132 18.43 15.68 9.57
N GLU A 133 17.84 16.14 10.68
CA GLU A 133 18.16 17.44 11.32
C GLU A 133 19.63 17.60 11.73
N LYS A 134 20.36 16.49 11.95
CA LYS A 134 21.77 16.46 12.36
C LYS A 134 22.73 16.33 11.18
N SER A 135 22.21 16.27 9.95
CA SER A 135 22.97 15.97 8.72
C SER A 135 23.46 14.52 8.63
N ASP A 136 22.89 13.60 9.42
CA ASP A 136 23.12 12.17 9.21
C ASP A 136 22.27 11.72 8.02
N MET A 137 22.83 10.87 7.17
CA MET A 137 22.17 10.36 5.98
C MET A 137 21.21 9.22 6.37
N GLU A 138 19.99 9.25 5.83
CA GLU A 138 18.93 8.30 6.20
C GLU A 138 18.54 7.37 5.04
N SER A 139 18.48 7.89 3.81
CA SER A 139 18.06 7.05 2.67
C SER A 139 18.62 7.54 1.34
N MET A 140 18.66 6.60 0.40
CA MET A 140 18.96 6.82 -1.01
C MET A 140 17.80 6.25 -1.82
N THR A 141 17.35 7.00 -2.82
CA THR A 141 16.36 6.54 -3.79
C THR A 141 16.86 6.82 -5.19
N VAL A 142 16.52 5.92 -6.12
CA VAL A 142 16.80 6.10 -7.55
C VAL A 142 15.49 5.87 -8.29
N SER A 143 14.93 6.96 -8.84
CA SER A 143 13.61 6.97 -9.45
C SER A 143 13.72 6.98 -10.96
N ALA A 144 13.45 5.83 -11.59
CA ALA A 144 13.50 5.65 -13.04
C ALA A 144 12.58 6.62 -13.79
N HIS A 145 13.12 7.28 -14.82
CA HIS A 145 12.30 8.06 -15.74
C HIS A 145 11.68 7.14 -16.80
N TYR A 146 10.38 6.89 -16.65
CA TYR A 146 9.63 6.13 -17.64
C TYR A 146 9.16 7.00 -18.79
N THR A 147 9.35 6.52 -20.01
CA THR A 147 8.76 7.19 -21.17
C THR A 147 7.23 7.07 -21.14
N THR A 148 6.52 8.06 -21.69
CA THR A 148 5.06 8.02 -21.79
C THR A 148 4.56 6.75 -22.51
N GLY A 149 5.33 6.23 -23.47
CA GLY A 149 5.02 4.99 -24.18
C GLY A 149 5.07 3.74 -23.30
N GLU A 150 6.07 3.64 -22.41
CA GLU A 150 6.19 2.54 -21.46
C GLU A 150 5.12 2.59 -20.37
N ILE A 151 4.84 3.79 -19.85
CA ILE A 151 3.73 4.00 -18.91
C ILE A 151 2.41 3.57 -19.56
N LEU A 152 2.17 4.00 -20.81
CA LEU A 152 0.96 3.64 -21.54
C LEU A 152 0.89 2.14 -21.82
N LYS A 153 2.01 1.47 -22.12
CA LYS A 153 2.05 0.02 -22.32
C LYS A 153 1.76 -0.74 -21.02
N LYS A 154 2.41 -0.35 -19.91
CA LYS A 154 2.15 -0.93 -18.58
C LYS A 154 0.69 -0.72 -18.16
N ALA A 155 0.18 0.51 -18.28
CA ALA A 155 -1.21 0.84 -17.97
C ALA A 155 -2.21 0.14 -18.90
N GLY A 156 -1.88 0.03 -20.19
CA GLY A 156 -2.70 -0.66 -21.20
C GLY A 156 -2.80 -2.16 -20.93
N LEU A 157 -1.70 -2.80 -20.55
CA LEU A 157 -1.70 -4.21 -20.16
C LEU A 157 -2.62 -4.45 -18.96
N ASN A 158 -2.55 -3.59 -17.94
CA ASN A 158 -3.46 -3.68 -16.79
C ASN A 158 -4.92 -3.38 -17.17
N THR A 159 -5.15 -2.48 -18.13
CA THR A 159 -6.50 -2.18 -18.64
C THR A 159 -7.10 -3.36 -19.40
N ILE A 160 -6.32 -4.06 -20.21
CA ILE A 160 -6.78 -5.29 -20.88
C ILE A 160 -7.02 -6.39 -19.86
N LEU A 161 -6.14 -6.54 -18.88
CA LEU A 161 -6.27 -7.56 -17.84
C LEU A 161 -7.50 -7.32 -16.94
N GLY A 162 -7.75 -6.07 -16.54
CA GLY A 162 -8.89 -5.70 -15.70
C GLY A 162 -10.19 -5.48 -16.48
N MET A 163 -10.21 -4.50 -17.37
CA MET A 163 -11.43 -4.10 -18.10
C MET A 163 -11.71 -5.00 -19.31
N GLY A 164 -10.67 -5.44 -20.02
CA GLY A 164 -10.80 -6.28 -21.21
C GLY A 164 -11.39 -7.66 -20.90
N THR A 165 -10.95 -8.29 -19.82
CA THR A 165 -11.47 -9.60 -19.39
C THR A 165 -12.96 -9.52 -19.03
N VAL A 166 -13.38 -8.49 -18.30
CA VAL A 166 -14.80 -8.24 -17.99
C VAL A 166 -15.61 -8.07 -19.27
N PHE A 167 -15.09 -7.32 -20.25
CA PHE A 167 -15.75 -7.12 -21.54
C PHE A 167 -15.93 -8.44 -22.31
N VAL A 168 -14.90 -9.30 -22.34
CA VAL A 168 -14.96 -10.62 -22.98
C VAL A 168 -15.98 -11.54 -22.29
N VAL A 169 -16.00 -11.56 -20.95
CA VAL A 169 -16.95 -12.36 -20.18
C VAL A 169 -18.39 -11.91 -20.43
N LEU A 170 -18.65 -10.60 -20.48
CA LEU A 170 -19.99 -10.07 -20.78
C LEU A 170 -20.46 -10.41 -22.20
N ILE A 171 -19.57 -10.35 -23.19
CA ILE A 171 -19.87 -10.78 -24.56
C ILE A 171 -20.21 -12.28 -24.57
N PHE A 172 -19.42 -13.09 -23.86
CA PHE A 172 -19.64 -14.54 -23.79
C PHE A 172 -20.98 -14.90 -23.13
N ILE A 173 -21.33 -14.25 -22.02
CA ILE A 173 -22.64 -14.44 -21.35
C ILE A 173 -23.78 -14.00 -22.28
N SER A 174 -23.64 -12.86 -22.96
CA SER A 174 -24.63 -12.38 -23.92
C SER A 174 -24.85 -13.38 -25.06
N PHE A 175 -23.77 -13.99 -25.55
CA PHE A 175 -23.81 -15.01 -26.59
C PHE A 175 -24.50 -16.31 -26.12
N ILE A 176 -24.24 -16.76 -24.88
CA ILE A 176 -24.94 -17.91 -24.30
C ILE A 176 -26.44 -17.65 -24.19
N ILE A 177 -26.85 -16.49 -23.65
CA ILE A 177 -28.27 -16.14 -23.54
C ILE A 177 -28.94 -16.10 -24.92
N TYR A 178 -28.25 -15.57 -25.93
CA TYR A 178 -28.71 -15.58 -27.31
C TYR A 178 -28.92 -17.01 -27.85
N LEU A 179 -28.00 -17.94 -27.58
CA LEU A 179 -28.13 -19.37 -27.92
C LEU A 179 -29.27 -20.06 -27.17
N LEU A 180 -29.46 -19.76 -25.88
CA LEU A 180 -30.59 -20.27 -25.09
C LEU A 180 -31.93 -19.80 -25.68
N GLY A 181 -31.99 -18.61 -26.30
CA GLY A 181 -33.14 -18.12 -27.06
C GLY A 181 -33.49 -18.98 -28.30
N PHE A 182 -32.58 -19.82 -28.78
CA PHE A 182 -32.82 -20.77 -29.87
C PHE A 182 -33.34 -22.14 -29.38
N ILE A 183 -33.23 -22.45 -28.08
CA ILE A 183 -33.80 -23.67 -27.48
C ILE A 183 -35.30 -23.82 -27.75
N PRO A 184 -36.17 -22.81 -27.57
CA PRO A 184 -37.60 -22.96 -27.87
C PRO A 184 -37.87 -23.25 -29.36
N LYS A 185 -37.00 -22.80 -30.28
CA LYS A 185 -37.12 -23.09 -31.71
C LYS A 185 -36.67 -24.51 -32.05
N LEU A 186 -35.61 -25.01 -31.40
CA LEU A 186 -35.15 -26.39 -31.54
C LEU A 186 -36.13 -27.38 -30.88
N GLN A 187 -36.68 -27.03 -29.72
CA GLN A 187 -37.71 -27.81 -29.03
C GLN A 187 -38.98 -27.91 -29.89
N LYS A 188 -39.44 -26.82 -30.52
CA LYS A 188 -40.58 -26.85 -31.47
C LYS A 188 -40.31 -27.70 -32.72
N LYS A 189 -39.06 -27.79 -33.16
CA LYS A 189 -38.65 -28.60 -34.32
C LYS A 189 -38.52 -30.09 -33.95
N LEU A 190 -38.17 -30.40 -32.71
CA LEU A 190 -38.03 -31.77 -32.21
C LEU A 190 -39.37 -32.33 -31.69
N SER A 191 -40.23 -31.50 -31.10
CA SER A 191 -41.57 -31.89 -30.62
C SER A 191 -42.64 -31.94 -31.72
N GLY A 192 -42.30 -31.52 -32.95
CA GLY A 192 -43.16 -31.66 -34.14
C GLY A 192 -43.32 -33.09 -34.67
N LYS A 193 -42.67 -34.09 -34.05
CA LYS A 193 -42.87 -35.52 -34.31
C LYS A 193 -43.36 -36.22 -33.04
N GLY A 194 -44.67 -36.15 -32.76
CA GLY A 194 -45.29 -37.04 -31.78
C GLY A 194 -46.39 -36.42 -30.92
N LYS A 195 -47.62 -36.53 -31.42
CA LYS A 195 -48.94 -36.60 -30.77
C LYS A 195 -49.10 -36.27 -29.26
N ALA A 196 -50.01 -35.31 -29.03
CA ALA A 196 -51.26 -35.40 -28.28
C ALA A 196 -51.39 -36.25 -26.99
N ALA A 197 -51.85 -35.54 -25.95
CA ALA A 197 -52.79 -35.92 -24.89
C ALA A 197 -52.42 -37.09 -23.95
N GLU A 198 -52.26 -36.80 -22.66
CA GLU A 198 -53.25 -37.21 -21.65
C GLU A 198 -53.02 -36.48 -20.32
N GLU A 199 -54.11 -35.95 -19.79
CA GLU A 199 -54.21 -35.46 -18.43
C GLU A 199 -54.38 -36.68 -17.51
N LYS A 200 -53.41 -37.00 -16.64
CA LYS A 200 -53.67 -37.88 -15.51
C LYS A 200 -52.86 -37.50 -14.27
N LYS A 201 -53.64 -37.08 -13.27
CA LYS A 201 -53.34 -36.80 -11.88
C LYS A 201 -52.88 -38.07 -11.16
N GLU A 202 -51.66 -38.10 -10.61
CA GLU A 202 -51.32 -38.93 -9.44
C GLU A 202 -50.31 -38.21 -8.52
N THR A 203 -50.54 -38.42 -7.23
CA THR A 203 -49.98 -37.85 -6.01
C THR A 203 -48.47 -38.01 -5.82
N PRO A 204 -47.82 -37.10 -5.06
CA PRO A 204 -46.38 -37.14 -4.84
C PRO A 204 -46.04 -38.08 -3.67
N VAL A 205 -45.22 -39.12 -3.92
CA VAL A 205 -44.54 -39.86 -2.84
C VAL A 205 -43.07 -40.08 -3.18
N GLN A 206 -42.26 -39.25 -2.52
CA GLN A 206 -40.98 -39.58 -1.87
C GLN A 206 -39.81 -40.10 -2.73
N ALA A 207 -38.80 -39.23 -2.86
CA ALA A 207 -37.40 -39.64 -3.00
C ALA A 207 -36.55 -38.93 -1.93
N ALA A 208 -35.68 -39.71 -1.28
CA ALA A 208 -34.79 -39.28 -0.21
C ALA A 208 -33.75 -38.24 -0.66
N PRO A 209 -33.26 -37.35 0.23
CA PRO A 209 -32.36 -36.27 -0.14
C PRO A 209 -30.88 -36.70 -0.15
N ALA A 210 -30.19 -36.36 -1.23
CA ALA A 210 -28.73 -36.25 -1.33
C ALA A 210 -28.39 -34.88 -1.97
N PRO A 211 -27.23 -34.28 -1.64
CA PRO A 211 -27.12 -32.87 -1.27
C PRO A 211 -27.22 -31.88 -2.43
N ALA A 212 -28.07 -30.88 -2.28
CA ALA A 212 -28.13 -29.72 -3.16
C ALA A 212 -27.11 -28.67 -2.70
N VAL A 213 -26.17 -28.34 -3.58
CA VAL A 213 -25.36 -27.13 -3.52
C VAL A 213 -26.29 -25.96 -3.88
N SER A 214 -26.61 -25.13 -2.89
CA SER A 214 -27.49 -23.97 -3.05
C SER A 214 -26.75 -22.82 -3.72
N ALA A 215 -27.33 -22.29 -4.80
CA ALA A 215 -27.05 -20.95 -5.30
C ALA A 215 -27.67 -19.89 -4.37
N PRO A 216 -27.15 -18.64 -4.35
CA PRO A 216 -27.55 -17.63 -3.38
C PRO A 216 -29.01 -17.21 -3.57
N GLN A 217 -29.83 -17.51 -2.58
CA GLN A 217 -31.21 -17.05 -2.49
C GLN A 217 -31.21 -15.68 -1.80
N ALA A 218 -31.95 -14.74 -2.38
CA ALA A 218 -32.10 -13.38 -1.89
C ALA A 218 -32.41 -13.36 -0.38
N ALA A 219 -31.57 -12.63 0.35
CA ALA A 219 -31.63 -12.44 1.79
C ALA A 219 -32.97 -11.80 2.21
N GLY A 220 -33.89 -12.64 2.69
CA GLY A 220 -34.66 -12.26 3.87
C GLY A 220 -33.69 -12.31 5.04
N THR A 221 -33.59 -11.22 5.80
CA THR A 221 -32.71 -11.08 6.98
C THR A 221 -32.92 -12.26 7.94
N ASP A 222 -32.05 -13.26 7.83
CA ASP A 222 -31.94 -14.33 8.80
C ASP A 222 -30.97 -13.88 9.89
N ASP A 223 -31.52 -13.20 10.91
CA ASP A 223 -30.76 -12.79 12.10
C ASP A 223 -30.17 -14.00 12.85
N GLY A 224 -30.58 -15.24 12.51
CA GLY A 224 -30.07 -16.48 13.09
C GLY A 224 -28.63 -16.82 12.66
N GLU A 225 -28.30 -16.65 11.38
CA GLU A 225 -26.93 -16.87 10.87
C GLU A 225 -25.96 -15.84 11.48
N LEU A 226 -26.39 -14.56 11.55
CA LEU A 226 -25.64 -13.50 12.22
C LEU A 226 -25.44 -13.78 13.72
N ALA A 227 -26.47 -14.24 14.41
CA ALA A 227 -26.37 -14.63 15.82
C ALA A 227 -25.37 -15.78 16.03
N ALA A 228 -25.37 -16.78 15.15
CA ALA A 228 -24.46 -17.91 15.22
C ALA A 228 -22.99 -17.50 15.02
N VAL A 229 -22.71 -16.64 14.04
CA VAL A 229 -21.35 -16.12 13.79
C VAL A 229 -20.87 -15.27 14.97
N ILE A 230 -21.73 -14.43 15.54
CA ILE A 230 -21.38 -13.59 16.70
C ILE A 230 -21.09 -14.47 17.93
N ALA A 231 -21.93 -15.46 18.22
CA ALA A 231 -21.70 -16.37 19.34
C ALA A 231 -20.41 -17.18 19.17
N ALA A 232 -20.13 -17.68 17.97
CA ALA A 232 -18.91 -18.41 17.66
C ALA A 232 -17.65 -17.54 17.79
N ALA A 233 -17.70 -16.28 17.34
CA ALA A 233 -16.58 -15.35 17.48
C ALA A 233 -16.27 -15.04 18.95
N ILE A 234 -17.30 -14.82 19.78
CA ILE A 234 -17.12 -14.55 21.21
C ILE A 234 -16.56 -15.80 21.91
N ALA A 235 -17.14 -16.97 21.65
CA ALA A 235 -16.66 -18.26 22.15
C ALA A 235 -15.19 -18.51 21.81
N ALA A 236 -14.77 -18.23 20.58
CA ALA A 236 -13.38 -18.34 20.15
C ALA A 236 -12.46 -17.34 20.86
N SER A 237 -12.92 -16.10 21.10
CA SER A 237 -12.12 -15.08 21.79
C SER A 237 -11.97 -15.32 23.30
N GLU A 238 -13.00 -15.87 23.94
CA GLU A 238 -13.02 -16.15 25.38
C GLU A 238 -12.58 -17.59 25.70
N GLY A 239 -12.34 -18.42 24.69
CA GLY A 239 -11.92 -19.82 24.84
C GLY A 239 -12.98 -20.71 25.51
N THR A 240 -14.27 -20.39 25.35
CA THR A 240 -15.39 -21.05 26.03
C THR A 240 -16.42 -21.60 25.03
N SER A 241 -17.38 -22.43 25.48
CA SER A 241 -18.43 -22.99 24.63
C SER A 241 -19.50 -21.93 24.28
N THR A 242 -20.16 -22.10 23.14
CA THR A 242 -21.25 -21.22 22.68
C THR A 242 -22.53 -21.33 23.52
N ASP A 243 -22.66 -22.37 24.36
CA ASP A 243 -23.89 -22.71 25.09
C ASP A 243 -24.33 -21.65 26.12
N GLY A 244 -23.41 -20.75 26.52
CA GLY A 244 -23.69 -19.67 27.47
C GLY A 244 -24.15 -18.35 26.84
N PHE A 245 -24.09 -18.20 25.50
CA PHE A 245 -24.33 -16.92 24.84
C PHE A 245 -25.74 -16.83 24.23
N VAL A 246 -26.42 -15.70 24.48
CA VAL A 246 -27.73 -15.40 23.90
C VAL A 246 -27.64 -14.11 23.09
N VAL A 247 -27.67 -14.24 21.76
CA VAL A 247 -27.67 -13.09 20.84
C VAL A 247 -29.10 -12.75 20.45
N ARG A 248 -29.50 -11.48 20.63
CA ARG A 248 -30.82 -10.97 20.24
C ARG A 248 -30.68 -9.62 19.57
N SER A 249 -31.47 -9.36 18.54
CA SER A 249 -31.52 -8.03 17.92
C SER A 249 -32.27 -7.05 18.84
N ILE A 250 -31.58 -5.97 19.25
CA ILE A 250 -32.19 -4.87 20.01
C ILE A 250 -32.35 -3.68 19.07
N LYS A 251 -33.61 -3.36 18.74
CA LYS A 251 -33.92 -2.15 17.95
C LYS A 251 -34.20 -0.98 18.89
N ARG A 252 -33.47 0.12 18.69
CA ARG A 252 -33.68 1.36 19.44
C ARG A 252 -35.08 1.91 19.16
N ARG A 253 -35.87 2.19 20.20
CA ARG A 253 -37.17 2.86 20.04
C ARG A 253 -36.95 4.29 19.53
N LYS A 254 -37.84 4.76 18.65
CA LYS A 254 -37.75 6.10 18.02
C LYS A 254 -38.17 7.25 18.95
N SER A 255 -38.70 6.98 20.14
CA SER A 255 -39.07 8.01 21.12
C SER A 255 -38.12 8.01 22.32
N ASN A 256 -37.64 9.19 22.70
CA ASN A 256 -36.77 9.44 23.85
C ASN A 256 -37.56 9.68 25.16
N LYS A 257 -38.78 9.15 25.28
CA LYS A 257 -39.55 9.29 26.53
C LYS A 257 -39.38 8.02 27.38
N TRP A 258 -38.47 8.10 28.34
CA TRP A 258 -38.52 7.27 29.54
C TRP A 258 -39.68 7.80 30.40
N ASN A 259 -40.66 6.93 30.66
CA ASN A 259 -41.60 7.09 31.77
C ASN A 259 -41.10 6.23 32.93
#